data_AF-A0A521UWN7-F1
#
_entry.id   AF-A0A521UWN7-F1
#
_cell.length_a   1.000
_cell.length_b   1.000
_cell.length_c   1.000
_cell.angle_alpha   90.00
_cell.angle_beta   90.00
_cell.angle_gamma   90.00
#
_symmetry.space_group_name_H-M   'P 1'
#
loop_
_entity.id
_entity.type
_entity.pdbx_description
1 polymer ?
#
loop_
_entity_poly.entity_id
_entity_poly.type
_entity_poly.pdbx_seq_one_letter_code
_entity_poly.pdbx_strand_id
1 'polypeptide(L)' 'MVDRRFRTLEDAQVGGRRVLVRVDFNVPMEHGRISDDTRLKAALATITELRER' A
#
# COMPACT_ATOMS: atom_id res chain seq x y z
N MET A 1 -23.25 0.58 -17.17
CA MET A 1 -21.89 1.16 -17.07
C MET A 1 -21.67 1.53 -15.62
N VAL A 2 -20.72 0.89 -14.93
CA VAL A 2 -20.47 1.18 -13.51
C VAL A 2 -19.72 2.52 -13.44
N ASP A 3 -20.34 3.53 -12.83
CA ASP A 3 -19.70 4.80 -12.49
C ASP A 3 -18.59 4.53 -11.46
N ARG A 4 -17.32 4.46 -11.92
CA ARG A 4 -16.16 4.26 -11.05
C ARG A 4 -15.78 5.61 -10.44
N ARG A 5 -16.43 5.99 -9.34
CA ARG A 5 -16.20 7.25 -8.61
C ARG A 5 -14.78 7.45 -8.07
N PHE A 6 -13.98 6.40 -7.96
CA PHE A 6 -12.63 6.45 -7.43
C PHE A 6 -11.60 6.02 -8.47
N ARG A 7 -10.55 6.83 -8.63
CA ARG A 7 -9.37 6.49 -9.41
C ARG A 7 -8.58 5.40 -8.71
N THR A 8 -8.06 4.46 -9.49
CA THR A 8 -7.15 3.42 -8.99
C THR A 8 -5.70 3.79 -9.30
N LEU A 9 -4.74 2.94 -8.92
CA LEU A 9 -3.32 3.22 -9.10
C LEU A 9 -2.93 3.24 -10.60
N GLU A 10 -3.61 2.45 -11.41
CA GLU A 10 -3.45 2.40 -12.87
C GLU A 10 -3.77 3.75 -13.52
N ASP A 11 -4.67 4.54 -12.94
CA ASP A 11 -5.06 5.87 -13.44
C ASP A 11 -4.09 6.99 -13.03
N ALA A 12 -3.09 6.70 -12.17
CA ALA A 12 -2.27 7.70 -11.51
C ALA A 12 -0.89 7.90 -12.17
N GLN A 13 -0.58 9.15 -12.54
CA GLN A 13 0.73 9.57 -13.04
C GLN A 13 1.62 10.08 -11.89
N VAL A 14 2.34 9.17 -11.24
CA VAL A 14 3.09 9.47 -10.00
C VAL A 14 4.60 9.22 -10.08
N GLY A 15 5.13 8.80 -11.24
CA GLY A 15 6.56 8.58 -11.44
C GLY A 15 7.40 9.82 -11.11
N GLY A 16 8.49 9.62 -10.37
CA GLY A 16 9.37 10.69 -9.88
C GLY A 16 8.74 11.63 -8.83
N ARG A 17 7.55 11.32 -8.31
CA ARG A 17 6.88 12.13 -7.28
C ARG A 17 6.94 11.46 -5.91
N ARG A 18 6.84 12.27 -4.86
CA ARG A 18 6.58 11.78 -3.50
C ARG A 18 5.11 11.41 -3.37
N VAL A 19 4.83 10.16 -3.02
CA VAL A 19 3.48 9.62 -2.87
C VAL A 19 3.20 9.31 -1.41
N LEU A 20 2.08 9.83 -0.89
CA LEU A 20 1.60 9.46 0.45
C LEU A 20 0.74 8.20 0.33
N VAL A 21 1.16 7.13 1.00
CA VAL A 21 0.43 5.85 1.00
C VAL A 21 -0.17 5.62 2.38
N ARG A 22 -1.50 5.52 2.45
CA ARG A 22 -2.21 5.11 3.67
C ARG A 22 -2.22 3.59 3.73
N VAL A 23 -1.63 3.03 4.78
CA VAL A 23 -1.51 1.59 5.01
C VAL A 23 -2.19 1.17 6.31
N ASP A 24 -2.62 -0.09 6.39
CA ASP A 24 -2.98 -0.73 7.66
C ASP A 24 -1.78 -1.51 8.21
N PHE A 25 -1.02 -0.88 9.10
CA PHE A 25 0.09 -1.52 9.83
C PHE A 25 -0.28 -1.86 11.28
N ASN A 26 -1.57 -1.95 11.60
CA ASN A 26 -2.01 -2.42 12.91
C ASN A 26 -1.83 -3.95 12.99
N VAL A 27 -0.60 -4.39 13.26
CA VAL A 27 -0.22 -5.81 13.35
C VAL A 27 -0.17 -6.28 14.80
N PRO A 28 -0.43 -7.57 15.07
CA PRO A 28 -0.26 -8.11 16.41
C PRO A 28 1.23 -8.14 16.79
N MET A 29 1.49 -7.86 18.07
CA MET A 29 2.82 -7.76 18.64
C MET A 29 2.94 -8.67 19.85
N GLU A 30 4.06 -9.39 19.96
CA GLU A 30 4.41 -10.24 21.10
C GLU A 30 5.86 -9.96 21.53
N HIS A 31 6.05 -9.65 22.81
CA HIS A 31 7.39 -9.37 23.37
C HIS A 31 8.20 -8.33 22.57
N GLY A 32 7.52 -7.29 22.07
CA GLY A 32 8.13 -6.23 21.27
C GLY A 32 8.48 -6.63 19.83
N ARG A 33 8.06 -7.82 19.37
CA ARG A 33 8.23 -8.29 17.98
C ARG A 33 6.88 -8.51 17.32
N ILE A 34 6.84 -8.39 16.00
CA ILE A 34 5.66 -8.70 15.20
C ILE A 34 5.46 -10.23 15.24
N SER A 35 4.27 -10.69 15.62
CA SER A 35 3.94 -12.12 15.60
C SER A 35 3.26 -12.58 14.32
N ASP A 36 2.61 -11.66 13.59
CA ASP A 36 2.05 -11.88 12.25
C ASP A 36 2.28 -10.65 11.36
N ASP A 37 2.99 -10.86 10.24
CA ASP A 37 3.38 -9.82 9.30
C ASP A 37 2.47 -9.75 8.05
N THR A 38 1.34 -10.46 8.04
CA THR A 38 0.43 -10.55 6.88
C THR A 38 0.03 -9.17 6.35
N ARG A 39 -0.29 -8.21 7.23
CA ARG A 39 -0.68 -6.85 6.82
C ARG A 39 0.48 -6.04 6.23
N LEU A 40 1.70 -6.26 6.73
CA LEU A 40 2.90 -5.65 6.18
C LEU A 40 3.15 -6.17 4.77
N LYS A 41 3.09 -7.51 4.60
CA LYS A 41 3.26 -8.17 3.30
C LYS A 41 2.19 -7.73 2.28
N ALA A 42 0.94 -7.58 2.71
CA ALA A 42 -0.14 -7.10 1.84
C ALA A 42 0.13 -5.72 1.23
N ALA A 43 0.80 -4.82 1.96
CA ALA A 43 1.15 -3.49 1.46
C ALA A 43 2.33 -3.48 0.47
N LEU A 44 3.15 -4.54 0.44
CA LEU A 44 4.38 -4.58 -0.37
C LEU A 44 4.11 -4.48 -1.87
N ALA A 45 3.01 -5.04 -2.36
CA ALA A 45 2.65 -4.98 -3.78
C ALA A 45 2.51 -3.52 -4.25
N THR A 46 1.69 -2.73 -3.53
CA THR A 46 1.47 -1.30 -3.83
C THR A 46 2.75 -0.48 -3.69
N ILE A 47 3.55 -0.72 -2.65
CA ILE A 47 4.81 0.01 -2.43
C ILE A 47 5.83 -0.30 -3.54
N THR A 48 5.92 -1.56 -3.96
CA THR A 48 6.82 -2.00 -5.03
C THR A 48 6.44 -1.37 -6.35
N GLU A 49 5.15 -1.42 -6.71
CA GLU A 49 4.64 -0.81 -7.93
C GLU A 49 4.89 0.71 -7.95
N LEU A 50 4.70 1.41 -6.84
CA LEU A 50 4.98 2.85 -6.74
C LEU A 50 6.47 3.18 -6.84
N ARG A 51 7.36 2.30 -6.36
CA ARG A 51 8.81 2.48 -6.40
C ARG A 51 9.37 2.29 -7.81
N GLU A 52 8.78 1.40 -8.60
CA GLU A 52 9.23 1.06 -9.95
C GLU A 52 8.75 2.04 -11.03
N ARG A 53 7.87 2.99 -10.67
CA ARG A 53 7.34 4.05 -11.52
C ARG A 53 8.13 5.35 -11.41
#